data_AF-A0A6I0E5M6-F1
#
_entry.id   AF-A0A6I0E5M6-F1
#
_cell.length_a   1.000
_cell.length_b   1.000
_cell.length_c   1.000
_cell.angle_alpha   90.00
_cell.angle_beta   90.00
_cell.angle_gamma   90.00
#
_symmetry.space_group_name_H-M   'P 1'
#
loop_
_entity.id
_entity.type
_entity.pdbx_description
1 polymer ?
#
loop_
_entity_poly.entity_id
_entity_poly.type
_entity_poly.pdbx_seq_one_letter_code
_entity_poly.pdbx_strand_id
1 'polypeptide(L)'
;MTSTNPPPAGPSATDAALSSLIVNSGYGGLHATILSAVALVLSAFSLYEASFKTADIEIYVPPVIQYARDGGGDTEVFVVPITVTNAGARTGTVLSMELSVEDLKTKRTKRYYSAFLGEHQVDPDAANRSFAPLSIPGHATFSDTVRFYPIGNPFPKLAEEAGDYRFTLSLVTAAAARPDLIDRVLATKPAPVVFERTLPWVSEQQLGQRRITISMPEKGWTAVPAAQLEGPGVPK
;
A
#
# COMPACT_ATOMS: atom_id res chain seq x y z
N MET A 1 -64.12 42.76 56.26
CA MET A 1 -62.96 42.13 56.92
C MET A 1 -62.12 41.48 55.85
N THR A 2 -60.94 42.02 55.56
CA THR A 2 -60.04 41.60 54.47
C THR A 2 -59.15 40.45 54.92
N SER A 3 -59.17 39.34 54.17
CA SER A 3 -58.34 38.16 54.37
C SER A 3 -56.93 38.41 53.84
N THR A 4 -55.93 38.42 54.71
CA THR A 4 -54.51 38.45 54.33
C THR A 4 -53.97 37.03 54.23
N ASN A 5 -53.66 36.57 53.01
CA ASN A 5 -52.91 35.32 52.81
C ASN A 5 -51.44 35.51 53.22
N PRO A 6 -50.80 34.51 53.87
CA PRO A 6 -49.37 34.54 54.16
C PRO A 6 -48.55 34.36 52.87
N PRO A 7 -47.30 34.88 52.83
CA PRO A 7 -46.43 34.75 51.66
C PRO A 7 -46.04 33.29 51.42
N PRO A 8 -45.71 32.90 50.17
CA PRO A 8 -45.29 31.54 49.86
C PRO A 8 -44.02 31.18 50.64
N ALA A 9 -44.01 29.98 51.22
CA ALA A 9 -42.86 29.45 51.93
C ALA A 9 -41.65 29.40 50.98
N GLY A 10 -40.54 30.05 51.39
CA GLY A 10 -39.25 29.88 50.71
C GLY A 10 -38.81 28.42 50.74
N PRO A 11 -37.90 28.02 49.81
CA PRO A 11 -37.45 26.63 49.72
C PRO A 11 -36.92 26.17 51.08
N SER A 12 -37.40 24.99 51.50
CA SER A 12 -37.05 24.44 52.81
C SER A 12 -35.55 24.15 52.86
N ALA A 13 -34.94 24.23 54.05
CA ALA A 13 -33.53 23.87 54.24
C ALA A 13 -33.21 22.44 53.72
N THR A 14 -34.23 21.58 53.69
CA THR A 14 -34.21 20.24 53.11
C THR A 14 -34.08 20.24 51.58
N ASP A 15 -34.74 21.16 50.86
CA ASP A 15 -34.60 21.30 49.41
C ASP A 15 -33.23 21.86 49.02
N ALA A 16 -32.70 22.79 49.82
CA ALA A 16 -31.34 23.31 49.65
C ALA A 16 -30.27 22.23 49.96
N ALA A 17 -30.53 21.37 50.95
CA ALA A 17 -29.67 20.24 51.29
C ALA A 17 -29.72 19.12 50.25
N LEU A 18 -30.90 18.82 49.69
CA LEU A 18 -31.05 17.85 48.59
C LEU A 18 -30.43 18.39 47.30
N SER A 19 -30.58 19.68 47.01
CA SER A 19 -29.93 20.34 45.88
C SER A 19 -28.40 20.34 46.04
N SER A 20 -27.87 20.57 47.24
CA SER A 20 -26.42 20.52 47.50
C SER A 20 -25.87 19.09 47.55
N LEU A 21 -26.67 18.09 47.95
CA LEU A 21 -26.34 16.67 47.84
C LEU A 21 -26.33 16.20 46.39
N ILE A 22 -27.26 16.67 45.55
CA ILE A 22 -27.28 16.40 44.12
C ILE A 22 -26.10 17.09 43.41
N VAL A 23 -25.78 18.34 43.79
CA VAL A 23 -24.59 19.06 43.29
C VAL A 23 -23.28 18.41 43.77
N ASN A 24 -23.22 17.87 45.00
CA ASN A 24 -22.04 17.17 45.51
C ASN A 24 -21.91 15.71 45.04
N SER A 25 -23.01 15.07 44.63
CA SER A 25 -22.96 13.74 43.99
C SER A 25 -22.47 13.79 42.54
N GLY A 26 -22.31 14.99 41.98
CA GLY A 26 -21.73 15.24 40.66
C GLY A 26 -20.19 15.26 40.63
N TYR A 27 -19.51 15.12 41.78
CA TYR A 27 -18.05 15.02 41.80
C TYR A 27 -17.60 13.62 41.44
N GLY A 28 -17.19 13.46 40.17
CA GLY A 28 -16.44 12.31 39.72
C GLY A 28 -15.23 12.08 40.62
N GLY A 29 -15.27 11.01 41.42
CA GLY A 29 -14.17 10.62 42.30
C GLY A 29 -12.91 10.23 41.53
N LEU A 30 -11.86 9.83 42.24
CA LEU A 30 -10.57 9.40 41.66
C LEU A 30 -10.72 8.40 40.49
N HIS A 31 -11.73 7.53 40.53
CA HIS A 31 -12.07 6.62 39.44
C HIS A 31 -12.53 7.33 38.16
N ALA A 32 -13.35 8.38 38.27
CA ALA A 32 -13.79 9.18 37.11
C ALA A 32 -12.62 9.98 36.51
N THR A 33 -11.70 10.47 37.35
CA THR A 33 -10.47 11.11 36.90
C THR A 33 -9.57 10.13 36.14
N ILE A 34 -9.35 8.93 36.67
CA ILE A 34 -8.57 7.89 36.00
C ILE A 34 -9.23 7.50 34.68
N LEU A 35 -10.54 7.26 34.68
CA LEU A 35 -11.30 6.92 33.47
C LEU A 35 -11.18 8.02 32.40
N SER A 36 -11.30 9.29 32.81
CA SER A 36 -11.15 10.43 31.90
C SER A 36 -9.73 10.56 31.35
N ALA A 37 -8.71 10.31 32.18
CA ALA A 37 -7.32 10.31 31.75
C ALA A 37 -7.04 9.20 30.72
N VAL A 38 -7.56 7.99 30.94
CA VAL A 38 -7.46 6.88 29.98
C VAL A 38 -8.20 7.22 28.69
N ALA A 39 -9.43 7.75 28.78
CA ALA A 39 -10.20 8.16 27.61
C ALA A 39 -9.48 9.25 26.80
N LEU A 40 -8.82 10.19 27.46
CA LEU A 40 -8.02 11.24 26.82
C LEU A 40 -6.83 10.65 26.06
N VAL A 41 -6.10 9.69 26.65
CA VAL A 41 -4.98 9.01 26.01
C VAL A 41 -5.45 8.22 24.78
N LEU A 42 -6.54 7.46 24.92
CA LEU A 42 -7.12 6.70 23.80
C LEU A 42 -7.61 7.63 22.68
N SER A 43 -8.19 8.78 23.03
CA SER A 43 -8.60 9.81 22.06
C SER A 43 -7.41 10.40 21.31
N ALA A 44 -6.34 10.78 22.03
CA ALA A 44 -5.11 11.28 21.43
C ALA A 44 -4.45 10.24 20.51
N PHE A 45 -4.42 8.97 20.92
CA PHE A 45 -3.92 7.87 20.11
C PHE A 45 -4.77 7.64 18.85
N SER A 46 -6.10 7.63 19.00
CA SER A 46 -7.01 7.49 17.86
C SER A 46 -6.89 8.65 16.88
N LEU A 47 -6.72 9.88 17.37
CA LEU A 47 -6.49 11.04 16.52
C LEU A 47 -5.15 10.95 15.78
N TYR A 48 -4.12 10.45 16.46
CA TYR A 48 -2.82 10.23 15.84
C TYR A 48 -2.92 9.23 14.67
N GLU A 49 -3.46 8.04 14.93
CA GLU A 49 -3.64 7.00 13.92
C GLU A 49 -4.53 7.44 12.76
N ALA A 50 -5.57 8.25 13.02
CA ALA A 50 -6.53 8.65 12.00
C ALA A 50 -6.14 9.91 11.20
N SER A 51 -5.26 10.78 11.72
CA SER A 51 -5.00 12.10 11.09
C SER A 51 -3.53 12.50 10.99
N PHE A 52 -2.69 12.08 11.93
CA PHE A 52 -1.31 12.57 12.00
C PHE A 52 -0.27 11.56 11.53
N LYS A 53 -0.59 10.27 11.57
CA LYS A 53 0.31 9.21 11.10
C LYS A 53 0.73 9.50 9.65
N THR A 54 2.03 9.62 9.45
CA THR A 54 2.63 9.87 8.13
C THR A 54 2.27 8.75 7.17
N ALA A 55 2.33 9.03 5.86
CA ALA A 55 2.12 7.99 4.86
C ALA A 55 3.10 6.83 5.10
N ASP A 56 2.56 5.63 5.14
CA ASP A 56 3.30 4.39 5.39
C ASP A 56 3.04 3.47 4.22
N ILE A 57 3.93 3.55 3.22
CA ILE A 57 3.73 2.93 1.92
C ILE A 57 4.47 1.61 1.86
N GLU A 58 3.73 0.56 1.55
CA GLU A 58 4.26 -0.77 1.28
C GLU A 58 3.87 -1.22 -0.12
N ILE A 59 4.68 -2.11 -0.70
CA ILE A 59 4.43 -2.68 -2.02
C ILE A 59 4.48 -4.21 -1.95
N TYR A 60 3.56 -4.82 -2.69
CA TYR A 60 3.40 -6.26 -2.80
C TYR A 60 3.45 -6.66 -4.26
N VAL A 61 4.14 -7.76 -4.54
CA VAL A 61 4.30 -8.33 -5.90
C VAL A 61 3.82 -9.77 -5.87
N PRO A 62 2.91 -10.19 -6.77
CA PRO A 62 2.43 -11.56 -6.78
C PRO A 62 3.51 -12.54 -7.27
N PRO A 63 3.33 -13.85 -7.05
CA PRO A 63 4.30 -14.88 -7.42
C PRO A 63 4.63 -14.95 -8.92
N VAL A 64 3.80 -14.41 -9.80
CA VAL A 64 4.01 -14.45 -11.25
C VAL A 64 4.11 -13.03 -11.80
N ILE A 65 5.21 -12.76 -12.50
CA ILE A 65 5.36 -11.56 -13.33
C ILE A 65 5.45 -11.99 -14.80
N GLN A 66 5.58 -11.02 -15.70
CA GLN A 66 5.68 -11.28 -17.12
C GLN A 66 6.92 -10.59 -17.72
N TYR A 67 7.56 -11.27 -18.67
CA TYR A 67 8.59 -10.73 -19.53
C TYR A 67 8.04 -10.56 -20.95
N ALA A 68 8.40 -9.46 -21.61
CA ALA A 68 8.00 -9.18 -22.96
C ALA A 68 9.10 -8.44 -23.72
N ARG A 69 8.92 -8.31 -25.03
CA ARG A 69 9.71 -7.40 -25.84
C ARG A 69 8.79 -6.45 -26.61
N ASP A 70 9.21 -5.20 -26.71
CA ASP A 70 8.50 -4.12 -27.41
C ASP A 70 9.37 -3.53 -28.53
N GLY A 71 8.78 -2.66 -29.36
CA GLY A 71 9.49 -1.99 -30.45
C GLY A 71 9.94 -2.93 -31.57
N GLY A 72 9.24 -4.06 -31.77
CA GLY A 72 9.65 -5.09 -32.73
C GLY A 72 10.64 -6.12 -32.19
N GLY A 73 10.83 -6.17 -30.87
CA GLY A 73 11.70 -7.15 -30.22
C GLY A 73 13.00 -6.57 -29.69
N ASP A 74 13.23 -5.27 -29.83
CA ASP A 74 14.50 -4.63 -29.47
C ASP A 74 14.56 -4.19 -28.01
N THR A 75 13.42 -3.85 -27.43
CA THR A 75 13.34 -3.34 -26.05
C THR A 75 12.75 -4.37 -25.12
N GLU A 76 13.50 -4.77 -24.10
CA GLU A 76 13.01 -5.65 -23.05
C GLU A 76 12.04 -4.93 -22.13
N VAL A 77 10.97 -5.61 -21.76
CA VAL A 77 9.96 -5.08 -20.84
C VAL A 77 9.67 -6.11 -19.77
N PHE A 78 9.72 -5.67 -18.51
CA PHE A 78 9.19 -6.45 -17.41
C PHE A 78 7.83 -5.90 -17.02
N VAL A 79 6.83 -6.77 -17.00
CA VAL A 79 5.44 -6.45 -16.73
C VAL A 79 5.13 -7.04 -15.35
N VAL A 80 5.05 -6.17 -14.35
CA VAL A 80 4.97 -6.56 -12.95
C VAL A 80 3.64 -6.07 -12.39
N PRO A 81 2.71 -6.98 -12.07
CA PRO A 81 1.54 -6.62 -11.28
C PRO A 81 1.99 -6.21 -9.88
N ILE A 82 1.42 -5.14 -9.35
CA ILE A 82 1.77 -4.62 -8.04
C ILE A 82 0.52 -4.25 -7.26
N THR A 83 0.65 -4.29 -5.95
CA THR A 83 -0.30 -3.69 -5.02
C THR A 83 0.48 -2.76 -4.10
N VAL A 84 0.07 -1.51 -4.04
CA VAL A 84 0.62 -0.48 -3.15
C VAL A 84 -0.41 -0.16 -2.09
N THR A 85 -0.04 -0.29 -0.82
CA THR A 85 -0.91 0.04 0.32
C THR A 85 -0.37 1.27 1.03
N ASN A 86 -1.27 2.00 1.69
CA ASN A 86 -0.91 3.06 2.62
C ASN A 86 -1.53 2.77 3.99
N ALA A 87 -0.73 2.34 4.95
CA ALA A 87 -1.20 2.10 6.32
C ALA A 87 -1.26 3.39 7.17
N GLY A 88 -0.71 4.48 6.65
CA GLY A 88 -0.72 5.81 7.27
C GLY A 88 -2.05 6.55 7.09
N ALA A 89 -2.22 7.63 7.84
CA ALA A 89 -3.37 8.51 7.73
C ALA A 89 -3.23 9.54 6.59
N ARG A 90 -1.99 9.99 6.35
CA ARG A 90 -1.70 10.98 5.30
C ARG A 90 -1.56 10.33 3.94
N THR A 91 -1.96 11.05 2.90
CA THR A 91 -1.74 10.66 1.50
C THR A 91 -0.25 10.54 1.20
N GLY A 92 0.16 9.40 0.67
CA GLY A 92 1.49 9.20 0.09
C GLY A 92 1.45 9.38 -1.42
N THR A 93 2.54 9.85 -2.01
CA THR A 93 2.67 9.98 -3.47
C THR A 93 3.87 9.18 -3.96
N VAL A 94 3.64 8.22 -4.85
CA VAL A 94 4.69 7.50 -5.58
C VAL A 94 4.97 8.25 -6.88
N LEU A 95 6.14 8.85 -7.01
CA LEU A 95 6.56 9.62 -8.18
C LEU A 95 7.02 8.74 -9.33
N SER A 96 7.71 7.66 -9.01
CA SER A 96 8.15 6.63 -9.96
C SER A 96 8.49 5.35 -9.21
N MET A 97 8.66 4.27 -9.97
CA MET A 97 9.17 3.01 -9.47
C MET A 97 10.40 2.62 -10.28
N GLU A 98 11.38 2.08 -9.58
CA GLU A 98 12.62 1.61 -10.18
C GLU A 98 12.73 0.10 -9.96
N LEU A 99 13.05 -0.62 -11.02
CA LEU A 99 13.25 -2.05 -10.99
C LEU A 99 14.70 -2.34 -11.37
N SER A 100 15.48 -2.88 -10.44
CA SER A 100 16.80 -3.43 -10.75
C SER A 100 16.65 -4.92 -10.98
N VAL A 101 17.11 -5.41 -12.13
CA VAL A 101 17.06 -6.83 -12.47
C VAL A 101 18.49 -7.35 -12.57
N GLU A 102 18.76 -8.44 -11.88
CA GLU A 102 20.03 -9.17 -11.88
C GLU A 102 19.81 -10.56 -12.49
N ASP A 103 20.59 -10.90 -13.51
CA ASP A 103 20.73 -12.27 -13.99
C ASP A 103 21.59 -13.05 -12.98
N LEU A 104 21.02 -14.03 -12.29
CA LEU A 104 21.75 -14.73 -11.23
C LEU A 104 22.84 -15.66 -11.77
N LYS A 105 22.79 -16.04 -13.04
CA LYS A 105 23.80 -16.86 -13.73
C LYS A 105 24.97 -15.99 -14.18
N THR A 106 24.73 -14.87 -14.86
CA THR A 106 25.80 -14.03 -15.41
C THR A 106 26.23 -12.88 -14.50
N LYS A 107 25.50 -12.62 -13.40
CA LYS A 107 25.69 -11.48 -12.49
C LYS A 107 25.60 -10.11 -13.16
N ARG A 108 25.00 -10.05 -14.35
CA ARG A 108 24.73 -8.79 -15.04
C ARG A 108 23.53 -8.15 -14.34
N THR A 109 23.59 -6.83 -14.15
CA THR A 109 22.49 -6.06 -13.58
C THR A 109 22.09 -4.95 -14.54
N LYS A 110 20.78 -4.72 -14.67
CA LYS A 110 20.23 -3.63 -15.47
C LYS A 110 19.06 -2.98 -14.74
N ARG A 111 18.93 -1.66 -14.88
CA ARG A 111 17.88 -0.88 -14.24
C ARG A 111 16.79 -0.53 -15.24
N TYR A 112 15.57 -0.54 -14.75
CA TYR A 112 14.36 -0.26 -15.49
C TYR A 112 13.51 0.75 -14.70
N TYR A 113 12.72 1.55 -15.41
CA TYR A 113 11.83 2.57 -14.83
C TYR A 113 10.38 2.28 -15.19
N SER A 114 9.45 2.67 -14.31
CA SER A 114 8.01 2.58 -14.54
C SER A 114 7.58 3.53 -15.67
N ALA A 115 7.35 2.99 -16.87
CA ALA A 115 7.00 3.79 -18.04
C ALA A 115 5.49 3.87 -18.28
N PHE A 116 4.79 2.74 -18.08
CA PHE A 116 3.36 2.63 -18.35
C PHE A 116 2.64 1.83 -17.25
N LEU A 117 1.34 2.08 -17.13
CA LEU A 117 0.41 1.33 -16.31
C LEU A 117 -0.51 0.48 -17.18
N GLY A 118 -0.93 -0.67 -16.66
CA GLY A 118 -1.74 -1.67 -17.34
C GLY A 118 -0.96 -2.49 -18.37
N GLU A 119 -1.64 -3.51 -18.87
CA GLU A 119 -1.16 -4.40 -19.93
C GLU A 119 -1.01 -3.67 -21.28
N HIS A 120 -0.27 -4.29 -22.19
CA HIS A 120 -0.21 -3.82 -23.57
C HIS A 120 -1.60 -3.94 -24.22
N GLN A 121 -2.07 -2.87 -24.87
CA GLN A 121 -3.40 -2.86 -25.48
C GLN A 121 -3.48 -3.84 -26.65
N VAL A 122 -4.59 -4.58 -26.74
CA VAL A 122 -4.86 -5.48 -27.89
C VAL A 122 -5.09 -4.66 -29.16
N ASP A 123 -5.82 -3.55 -29.03
CA ASP A 123 -6.03 -2.57 -30.09
C ASP A 123 -4.76 -1.75 -30.33
N PRO A 124 -4.19 -1.75 -31.55
CA PRO A 124 -3.01 -0.95 -31.86
C PRO A 124 -3.20 0.56 -31.85
N ASP A 125 -4.44 1.04 -32.01
CA ASP A 125 -4.74 2.47 -32.02
C ASP A 125 -5.07 2.99 -30.61
N ALA A 126 -5.24 2.08 -29.63
CA ALA A 126 -5.46 2.45 -28.25
C ALA A 126 -4.18 2.98 -27.59
N ALA A 127 -4.29 4.16 -26.98
CA ALA A 127 -3.17 4.79 -26.30
C ALA A 127 -2.75 4.00 -25.06
N ASN A 128 -1.44 3.78 -24.91
CA ASN A 128 -0.87 3.26 -23.68
C ASN A 128 -1.02 4.29 -22.55
N ARG A 129 -1.48 3.87 -21.37
CA ARG A 129 -1.56 4.72 -20.19
C ARG A 129 -0.15 4.93 -19.62
N SER A 130 0.45 6.08 -19.91
CA SER A 130 1.74 6.48 -19.33
C SER A 130 1.68 6.47 -17.81
N PHE A 131 2.79 6.09 -17.18
CA PHE A 131 2.92 6.23 -15.75
C PHE A 131 2.84 7.71 -15.37
N ALA A 132 1.97 8.01 -14.42
CA ALA A 132 1.89 9.30 -13.77
C ALA A 132 2.02 9.09 -12.26
N PRO A 133 2.49 10.09 -11.49
CA PRO A 133 2.58 9.98 -10.05
C PRO A 133 1.27 9.47 -9.42
N LEU A 134 1.38 8.47 -8.56
CA LEU A 134 0.25 7.81 -7.92
C LEU A 134 0.03 8.42 -6.54
N SER A 135 -1.12 9.06 -6.32
CA SER A 135 -1.54 9.50 -5.00
C SER A 135 -2.33 8.37 -4.32
N ILE A 136 -1.81 7.85 -3.22
CA ILE A 136 -2.42 6.80 -2.41
C ILE A 136 -2.96 7.42 -1.13
N PRO A 137 -4.29 7.61 -1.00
CA PRO A 137 -4.88 8.16 0.22
C PRO A 137 -4.52 7.33 1.45
N GLY A 138 -4.62 7.93 2.63
CA GLY A 138 -4.43 7.19 3.89
C GLY A 138 -5.39 6.01 4.00
N HIS A 139 -4.91 4.90 4.55
CA HIS A 139 -5.66 3.64 4.70
C HIS A 139 -6.22 3.06 3.38
N ALA A 140 -5.66 3.46 2.23
CA ALA A 140 -6.11 3.01 0.92
C ALA A 140 -5.14 2.01 0.29
N THR A 141 -5.59 1.42 -0.81
CA THR A 141 -4.80 0.50 -1.64
C THR A 141 -4.98 0.83 -3.10
N PHE A 142 -3.92 0.66 -3.87
CA PHE A 142 -3.90 0.76 -5.32
C PHE A 142 -3.29 -0.51 -5.89
N SER A 143 -3.94 -1.12 -6.88
CA SER A 143 -3.46 -2.32 -7.55
C SER A 143 -3.52 -2.14 -9.05
N ASP A 144 -2.42 -2.40 -9.73
CA ASP A 144 -2.33 -2.29 -11.20
C ASP A 144 -1.11 -3.05 -11.72
N THR A 145 -1.01 -3.19 -13.04
CA THR A 145 0.20 -3.67 -13.69
C THR A 145 1.10 -2.50 -14.03
N VAL A 146 2.41 -2.62 -13.78
CA VAL A 146 3.42 -1.65 -14.23
C VAL A 146 4.33 -2.28 -15.25
N ARG A 147 4.57 -1.57 -16.36
CA ARG A 147 5.53 -1.96 -17.39
C ARG A 147 6.83 -1.18 -17.23
N PHE A 148 7.90 -1.92 -17.00
CA PHE A 148 9.24 -1.43 -16.72
C PHE A 148 10.11 -1.51 -17.98
N TYR A 149 10.64 -0.36 -18.41
CA TYR A 149 11.49 -0.22 -19.59
C TYR A 149 12.93 0.11 -19.17
N PRO A 150 13.95 -0.33 -19.92
CA PRO A 150 15.34 -0.15 -19.55
C PRO A 150 15.71 1.33 -19.47
N ILE A 151 16.49 1.69 -18.47
CA ILE A 151 17.08 3.03 -18.36
C ILE A 151 18.33 3.08 -19.24
N GLY A 152 18.41 4.04 -20.15
CA GLY A 152 19.56 4.23 -21.02
C GLY A 152 19.54 3.31 -22.24
N ASN A 153 20.67 2.62 -22.51
CA ASN A 153 20.80 1.79 -23.70
C ASN A 153 19.96 0.50 -23.57
N PRO A 154 19.03 0.21 -24.51
CA PRO A 154 18.26 -1.03 -24.50
C PRO A 154 19.13 -2.27 -24.76
N PHE A 155 20.34 -2.12 -25.32
CA PHE A 155 21.28 -3.21 -25.57
C PHE A 155 22.51 -3.17 -24.64
N PRO A 156 23.11 -4.34 -24.33
CA PRO A 156 22.58 -5.68 -24.60
C PRO A 156 21.34 -5.97 -23.75
N LYS A 157 20.57 -6.96 -24.17
CA LYS A 157 19.45 -7.50 -23.42
C LYS A 157 19.97 -8.21 -22.17
N LEU A 158 19.24 -8.13 -21.06
CA LEU A 158 19.59 -8.82 -19.83
C LEU A 158 19.03 -10.26 -19.85
N ALA A 159 17.78 -10.41 -20.26
CA ALA A 159 17.02 -11.65 -20.24
C ALA A 159 17.08 -12.37 -21.61
N GLU A 160 18.28 -12.82 -21.97
CA GLU A 160 18.56 -13.50 -23.23
C GLU A 160 18.40 -15.03 -23.15
N GLU A 161 18.50 -15.59 -21.94
CA GLU A 161 18.49 -17.03 -21.72
C GLU A 161 17.50 -17.40 -20.60
N ALA A 162 17.05 -18.65 -20.60
CA ALA A 162 16.30 -19.20 -19.48
C ALA A 162 17.15 -19.15 -18.20
N GLY A 163 16.56 -18.77 -17.07
CA GLY A 163 17.30 -18.68 -15.82
C GLY A 163 16.54 -18.02 -14.68
N ASP A 164 17.17 -18.03 -13.52
CA ASP A 164 16.68 -17.35 -12.33
C ASP A 164 17.17 -15.89 -12.34
N TYR A 165 16.23 -14.97 -12.15
CA TYR A 165 16.47 -13.53 -12.10
C TYR A 165 16.06 -12.98 -10.75
N ARG A 166 16.87 -12.08 -10.20
CA ARG A 166 16.54 -11.33 -8.99
C ARG A 166 16.08 -9.94 -9.35
N PHE A 167 14.98 -9.53 -8.74
CA PHE A 167 14.33 -8.25 -8.93
C PHE A 167 14.39 -7.49 -7.62
N THR A 168 14.80 -6.22 -7.69
CA THR A 168 14.73 -5.27 -6.59
C THR A 168 13.84 -4.11 -7.03
N LEU A 169 12.63 -4.05 -6.47
CA LEU A 169 11.66 -3.01 -6.75
C LEU A 169 11.71 -1.93 -5.66
N SER A 170 12.00 -0.71 -6.07
CA SER A 170 12.11 0.46 -5.19
C SER A 170 11.08 1.52 -5.57
N LEU A 171 10.49 2.15 -4.56
CA LEU A 171 9.58 3.28 -4.75
C LEU A 171 10.33 4.60 -4.58
N VAL A 172 10.13 5.52 -5.52
CA VAL A 172 10.52 6.91 -5.36
C VAL A 172 9.29 7.67 -4.89
N THR A 173 9.24 8.02 -3.61
CA THR A 173 8.11 8.78 -3.04
C THR A 173 8.42 10.27 -3.00
N ALA A 174 7.37 11.09 -3.08
CA ALA A 174 7.50 12.52 -2.85
C ALA A 174 7.80 12.76 -1.36
N ALA A 175 8.91 13.44 -1.08
CA ALA A 175 9.09 14.06 0.24
C ALA A 175 8.16 15.27 0.35
N ALA A 176 7.66 15.56 1.55
CA ALA A 176 6.91 16.78 1.80
C ALA A 176 7.78 17.99 1.40
N ALA A 177 7.23 18.91 0.60
CA ALA A 177 7.95 20.10 0.12
C ALA A 177 8.40 21.03 1.28
N ARG A 178 7.76 20.91 2.45
CA ARG A 178 8.17 21.52 3.72
C ARG A 178 8.01 20.46 4.82
N PRO A 179 9.05 19.69 5.14
CA PRO A 179 8.97 18.73 6.23
C PRO A 179 9.00 19.49 7.55
N ASP A 180 7.95 19.34 8.36
CA ASP A 180 7.99 19.79 9.75
C ASP A 180 9.07 18.99 10.52
N LEU A 181 9.56 19.53 11.65
CA LEU A 181 10.59 18.85 12.45
C LEU A 181 10.18 17.43 12.86
N ILE A 182 8.88 17.22 13.11
CA ILE A 182 8.30 15.92 13.44
C ILE A 182 8.30 14.99 12.22
N ASP A 183 7.92 15.50 11.04
CA ASP A 183 7.90 14.73 9.79
C ASP A 183 9.30 14.27 9.39
N ARG A 184 10.35 15.07 9.65
CA ARG A 184 11.73 14.70 9.32
C ARG A 184 12.23 13.51 10.15
N VAL A 185 11.75 13.36 11.39
CA VAL A 185 12.15 12.27 12.28
C VAL A 185 11.32 11.01 12.05
N LEU A 186 10.06 11.16 11.63
CA LEU A 186 9.12 10.05 11.41
C LEU A 186 9.02 9.59 9.93
N ALA A 187 9.63 10.32 8.99
CA ALA A 187 9.60 9.95 7.58
C ALA A 187 10.25 8.59 7.35
N THR A 188 9.42 7.60 7.07
CA THR A 188 9.86 6.24 6.73
C THR A 188 9.94 6.14 5.21
N LYS A 189 11.12 5.76 4.70
CA LYS A 189 11.27 5.43 3.28
C LYS A 189 10.76 4.00 3.08
N PRO A 190 9.92 3.74 2.05
CA PRO A 190 9.51 2.39 1.72
C PRO A 190 10.74 1.49 1.50
N ALA A 191 10.76 0.35 2.16
CA ALA A 191 11.82 -0.63 1.94
C ALA A 191 11.71 -1.22 0.53
N PRO A 192 12.82 -1.40 -0.21
CA PRO A 192 12.80 -2.09 -1.49
C PRO A 192 12.33 -3.54 -1.32
N VAL A 193 11.52 -4.01 -2.27
CA VAL A 193 11.07 -5.41 -2.29
C VAL A 193 11.98 -6.20 -3.20
N VAL A 194 12.60 -7.25 -2.64
CA VAL A 194 13.48 -8.16 -3.36
C VAL A 194 12.75 -9.48 -3.58
N PHE A 195 12.72 -9.96 -4.81
CA PHE A 195 12.07 -11.22 -5.16
C PHE A 195 12.76 -11.89 -6.35
N GLU A 196 12.61 -13.20 -6.48
CA GLU A 196 13.24 -13.99 -7.55
C GLU A 196 12.19 -14.62 -8.46
N ARG A 197 12.43 -14.61 -9.78
CA ARG A 197 11.54 -15.21 -10.77
C ARG A 197 12.34 -15.96 -11.81
N THR A 198 11.79 -17.08 -12.28
CA THR A 198 12.44 -17.92 -13.27
C THR A 198 11.88 -17.59 -14.64
N LEU A 199 12.74 -17.21 -15.58
CA LEU A 199 12.39 -17.12 -16.99
C LEU A 199 12.47 -18.54 -17.59
N PRO A 200 11.36 -19.12 -18.08
CA PRO A 200 11.42 -20.37 -18.81
C PRO A 200 12.19 -20.20 -20.12
N TRP A 201 12.63 -21.30 -20.71
CA TRP A 201 13.20 -21.25 -22.06
C TRP A 201 12.14 -20.80 -23.06
N VAL A 202 12.48 -19.80 -23.87
CA VAL A 202 11.62 -19.29 -24.93
C VAL A 202 12.45 -19.05 -26.18
N SER A 203 11.85 -19.33 -27.35
CA SER A 203 12.49 -19.08 -28.63
C SER A 203 12.55 -17.59 -28.99
N GLU A 204 13.62 -17.16 -29.67
CA GLU A 204 13.75 -15.81 -30.20
C GLU A 204 12.60 -15.44 -31.16
N GLN A 205 12.07 -16.42 -31.90
CA GLN A 205 10.92 -16.22 -32.77
C GLN A 205 9.66 -15.82 -31.99
N GLN A 206 9.40 -16.49 -30.87
CA GLN A 206 8.27 -16.15 -29.99
C GLN A 206 8.47 -14.79 -29.31
N LEU A 207 9.71 -14.45 -28.96
CA LEU A 207 10.08 -13.15 -28.40
C LEU A 207 10.00 -12.00 -29.41
N GLY A 208 10.13 -12.30 -30.71
CA GLY A 208 9.95 -11.34 -31.80
C GLY A 208 8.48 -11.08 -32.16
N GLN A 209 7.54 -11.91 -31.67
CA GLN A 209 6.11 -11.67 -31.87
C GLN A 209 5.67 -10.50 -31.01
N ARG A 210 5.04 -9.51 -31.65
CA ARG A 210 4.54 -8.32 -30.97
C ARG A 210 3.54 -8.73 -29.89
N ARG A 211 3.67 -8.14 -28.70
CA ARG A 211 2.72 -8.23 -27.58
C ARG A 211 2.60 -9.61 -26.93
N ILE A 212 3.52 -10.53 -27.21
CA ILE A 212 3.62 -11.76 -26.42
C ILE A 212 4.30 -11.45 -25.09
N THR A 213 3.68 -11.96 -24.03
CA THR A 213 4.27 -11.98 -22.70
C THR A 213 4.56 -13.42 -22.29
N ILE A 214 5.66 -13.59 -21.56
CA ILE A 214 6.15 -14.85 -21.04
C ILE A 214 6.01 -14.79 -19.55
N SER A 215 5.29 -15.75 -18.98
CA SER A 215 5.16 -15.84 -17.52
C SER A 215 6.50 -16.20 -16.90
N MET A 216 6.90 -15.41 -15.90
CA MET A 216 8.04 -15.68 -15.03
C MET A 216 7.50 -15.98 -13.62
N PRO A 217 7.24 -17.25 -13.29
CA PRO A 217 6.79 -17.62 -11.95
C PRO A 217 7.92 -17.57 -10.93
N GLU A 218 7.54 -17.46 -9.67
CA GLU A 218 8.39 -17.77 -8.53
C GLU A 218 8.81 -19.24 -8.60
N LYS A 219 10.03 -19.51 -8.12
CA LYS A 219 10.60 -20.86 -8.16
C LYS A 219 9.73 -21.84 -7.39
N GLY A 220 9.28 -22.90 -8.06
CA GLY A 220 8.41 -23.92 -7.47
C GLY A 220 6.94 -23.54 -7.37
N TRP A 221 6.53 -22.38 -7.90
CA TRP A 221 5.13 -22.00 -7.94
C TRP A 221 4.32 -22.93 -8.86
N THR A 222 3.17 -23.38 -8.38
CA THR A 222 2.19 -24.15 -9.15
C THR A 222 0.83 -23.50 -9.01
N ALA A 223 0.07 -23.43 -10.12
CA ALA A 223 -1.31 -22.98 -10.10
C ALA A 223 -2.17 -24.10 -9.49
N VAL A 224 -2.21 -24.24 -8.17
CA VAL A 224 -3.12 -25.19 -7.53
C VAL A 224 -4.55 -24.71 -7.78
N PRO A 225 -5.39 -25.45 -8.52
CA PRO A 225 -6.79 -25.08 -8.67
C PRO A 225 -7.50 -25.27 -7.32
N ALA A 226 -8.38 -24.35 -6.94
CA ALA A 226 -9.17 -24.40 -5.70
C ALA A 226 -9.95 -25.72 -5.51
N ALA A 227 -10.13 -26.53 -6.57
CA ALA A 227 -10.80 -27.83 -6.56
C ALA A 227 -10.00 -28.98 -5.89
N GLN A 228 -8.73 -28.80 -5.53
CA GLN A 228 -7.94 -29.84 -4.85
C GLN A 228 -7.94 -29.76 -3.31
N LEU A 229 -8.73 -28.85 -2.72
CA LEU A 229 -8.91 -28.79 -1.26
C LEU A 229 -10.04 -29.69 -0.72
N GLU A 230 -10.81 -30.36 -1.58
CA GLU A 230 -11.71 -31.44 -1.16
C GLU A 230 -10.99 -32.78 -1.27
N GLY A 231 -10.39 -33.22 -0.17
CA GLY A 231 -9.77 -34.53 -0.05
C GLY A 231 -10.80 -35.68 -0.15
N PRO A 232 -10.41 -36.84 -0.69
CA PRO A 232 -11.29 -38.00 -0.76
C PRO A 232 -11.33 -38.76 0.58
N GLY A 233 -12.54 -39.00 1.09
CA GLY A 233 -12.87 -40.19 1.89
C GLY A 233 -12.87 -40.05 3.41
N VAL A 234 -14.05 -39.81 3.98
CA VAL A 234 -14.41 -40.37 5.29
C VAL A 234 -15.26 -41.62 5.02
N PRO A 235 -14.81 -42.84 5.34
CA PRO A 235 -15.68 -44.00 5.30
C PRO A 235 -16.70 -43.93 6.46
N LYS A 236 -17.92 -44.36 6.17
CA LYS A 236 -19.01 -44.55 7.14
C LYS A 236 -18.68 -45.60 8.19
#